data_AF-A0A249SUN9-F1
#
_entry.id   AF-A0A249SUN9-F1
#
_cell.length_a   1.000
_cell.length_b   1.000
_cell.length_c   1.000
_cell.angle_alpha   90.00
_cell.angle_beta   90.00
_cell.angle_gamma   90.00
#
_symmetry.space_group_name_H-M   'P 1'
#
loop_
_entity.id
_entity.type
_entity.pdbx_description
1 polymer ?
#
loop_
_entity_poly.entity_id
_entity_poly.type
_entity_poly.pdbx_seq_one_letter_code
_entity_poly.pdbx_strand_id
1 'polypeptide(L)'
;MTPLCDVLRLIEYTFKINGHPIYTALGINQKNYSAWRTGRRKKASIETYEKFREKLGIDLYQSQQKGEIVIVNRQAYESCGENFQLLPKKRNKSRSIP
;
A
#
# COMPACT_ATOMS: atom_id res chain seq x y z
N MET A 1 -5.89 -16.17 9.83
CA MET A 1 -6.12 -14.83 9.22
C MET A 1 -4.84 -14.03 9.36
N THR A 2 -4.31 -13.52 8.25
CA THR A 2 -3.06 -12.76 8.18
C THR A 2 -3.22 -11.37 8.79
N PRO A 3 -2.26 -10.90 9.62
CA PRO A 3 -2.29 -9.56 10.18
C PRO A 3 -2.32 -8.47 9.11
N LEU A 4 -3.06 -7.38 9.36
CA LEU A 4 -3.14 -6.24 8.45
C LEU A 4 -1.74 -5.67 8.10
N CYS A 5 -0.84 -5.59 9.09
CA CYS A 5 0.52 -5.11 8.86
C CYS A 5 1.28 -5.93 7.82
N ASP A 6 1.08 -7.25 7.78
CA ASP A 6 1.77 -8.16 6.86
C ASP A 6 1.17 -8.09 5.46
N VAL A 7 -0.15 -7.92 5.34
CA VAL A 7 -0.76 -7.65 4.03
C VAL A 7 -0.30 -6.30 3.49
N LEU A 8 -0.19 -5.26 4.31
CA LEU A 8 0.35 -3.95 3.89
C LEU A 8 1.84 -4.05 3.46
N ARG A 9 2.65 -4.85 4.16
CA ARG A 9 4.03 -5.20 3.74
C ARG A 9 4.05 -5.83 2.36
N LEU A 10 3.16 -6.79 2.14
CA LEU A 10 3.06 -7.52 0.90
C LEU A 10 2.68 -6.58 -0.25
N ILE A 11 1.72 -5.67 -0.04
CA ILE A 11 1.34 -4.66 -1.03
C ILE A 11 2.53 -3.75 -1.37
N GLU A 12 3.21 -3.20 -0.37
CA GLU A 12 4.41 -2.37 -0.58
C GLU A 12 5.49 -3.11 -1.37
N TYR A 13 5.73 -4.37 -1.03
CA TYR A 13 6.71 -5.22 -1.70
C TYR A 13 6.33 -5.48 -3.16
N THR A 14 5.07 -5.83 -3.44
CA THR A 14 4.57 -6.12 -4.79
C THR A 14 4.72 -4.92 -5.71
N PHE A 15 4.42 -3.71 -5.21
CA PHE A 15 4.59 -2.48 -5.98
C PHE A 15 6.02 -1.91 -5.94
N LYS A 16 6.93 -2.50 -5.15
CA LYS A 16 8.30 -2.00 -4.91
C LYS A 16 8.33 -0.54 -4.44
N ILE A 17 7.38 -0.19 -3.57
CA ILE A 17 7.22 1.15 -2.97
C ILE A 17 7.26 1.08 -1.45
N ASN A 18 7.38 2.23 -0.80
CA ASN A 18 7.11 2.35 0.63
C ASN A 18 5.65 2.76 0.87
N GLY A 19 5.24 2.92 2.13
CA GLY A 19 3.87 3.30 2.46
C GLY A 19 3.42 4.68 1.97
N HIS A 20 4.34 5.60 1.62
CA HIS A 20 4.01 6.99 1.30
C HIS A 20 3.09 7.15 0.07
N PRO A 21 3.42 6.59 -1.10
CA PRO A 21 2.52 6.60 -2.25
C PRO A 21 1.15 5.98 -1.95
N ILE A 22 1.11 4.93 -1.12
CA ILE A 22 -0.14 4.21 -0.80
C ILE A 22 -1.09 5.09 0.00
N TYR A 23 -0.66 5.63 1.15
CA TYR A 23 -1.57 6.46 1.95
C TYR A 23 -1.91 7.79 1.26
N THR A 24 -1.05 8.28 0.37
CA THR A 24 -1.32 9.47 -0.45
C THR A 24 -2.40 9.18 -1.49
N ALA A 25 -2.28 8.10 -2.26
CA ALA A 25 -3.26 7.68 -3.25
C ALA A 25 -4.64 7.38 -2.63
N LEU A 26 -4.64 6.84 -1.41
CA LEU A 26 -5.86 6.55 -0.65
C LEU A 26 -6.44 7.77 0.08
N GLY A 27 -5.72 8.89 0.15
CA GLY A 27 -6.14 10.05 0.96
C GLY A 27 -6.25 9.72 2.46
N ILE A 28 -5.37 8.87 2.97
CA ILE A 28 -5.33 8.42 4.37
C ILE A 28 -4.22 9.14 5.12
N ASN A 29 -4.49 9.49 6.38
CA ASN A 29 -3.49 10.07 7.26
C ASN A 29 -2.29 9.12 7.46
N GLN A 30 -1.07 9.64 7.25
CA GLN A 30 0.19 8.90 7.46
C GLN A 30 0.26 8.19 8.82
N LYS A 31 -0.20 8.82 9.91
CA LYS A 31 -0.17 8.24 11.27
C LYS A 31 -1.04 6.99 11.35
N ASN A 32 -2.22 7.01 10.73
CA ASN A 32 -3.12 5.85 10.69
C ASN A 32 -2.49 4.71 9.89
N TYR A 33 -1.98 5.01 8.70
CA TYR A 33 -1.30 4.03 7.87
C TYR A 33 -0.09 3.41 8.60
N SER A 34 0.77 4.25 9.20
CA SER A 34 1.94 3.80 9.96
C SER A 34 1.54 2.92 11.16
N ALA A 35 0.47 3.26 11.87
CA ALA A 35 -0.03 2.45 12.98
C ALA A 35 -0.51 1.06 12.51
N TRP A 36 -1.16 0.96 11.34
CA TRP A 36 -1.50 -0.33 10.75
C TRP A 36 -0.26 -1.09 10.28
N ARG A 37 0.64 -0.40 9.60
CA ARG A 37 1.85 -0.96 9.00
C ARG A 37 2.84 -1.53 10.03
N THR A 38 2.86 -0.97 11.23
CA THR A 38 3.66 -1.44 12.38
C THR A 38 2.92 -2.41 13.29
N GLY A 39 1.63 -2.68 13.03
CA GLY A 39 0.80 -3.56 13.84
C GLY A 39 0.26 -2.94 15.14
N ARG A 40 0.55 -1.66 15.42
CA ARG A 40 -0.02 -0.91 16.56
C ARG A 40 -1.55 -0.82 16.49
N ARG A 41 -2.12 -0.77 15.28
CA ARG A 41 -3.56 -0.91 15.03
C ARG A 41 -3.80 -2.10 14.12
N LYS A 42 -4.68 -3.00 14.57
CA LYS A 42 -4.92 -4.30 13.89
C LYS A 42 -6.07 -4.27 12.87
N LYS A 43 -6.87 -3.21 12.87
CA LYS A 43 -8.07 -3.05 12.04
C LYS A 43 -8.13 -1.66 11.41
N ALA A 44 -8.60 -1.61 10.16
CA ALA A 44 -8.93 -0.37 9.46
C ALA A 44 -10.46 -0.14 9.49
N SER A 45 -10.91 1.06 9.15
CA SER A 45 -12.34 1.36 8.99
C SER A 45 -12.87 0.75 7.69
N ILE A 46 -14.19 0.53 7.60
CA ILE A 46 -14.86 0.07 6.37
C ILE A 46 -14.53 0.99 5.19
N GLU A 47 -14.60 2.31 5.39
CA GLU A 47 -14.21 3.32 4.40
C GLU A 47 -12.77 3.12 3.90
N THR A 48 -11.85 2.67 4.77
CA THR A 48 -10.48 2.37 4.34
C THR A 48 -10.44 1.15 3.42
N TYR A 49 -11.16 0.07 3.78
CA TYR A 49 -11.26 -1.12 2.92
C TYR A 49 -11.83 -0.78 1.55
N GLU A 50 -12.86 0.08 1.49
CA GLU A 50 -13.45 0.56 0.24
C GLU A 50 -12.44 1.36 -0.60
N LYS A 51 -11.68 2.28 0.02
CA LYS A 51 -10.63 3.03 -0.69
C LYS A 51 -9.57 2.12 -1.30
N PHE A 52 -9.15 1.05 -0.62
CA PHE A 52 -8.23 0.06 -1.20
C PHE A 52 -8.82 -0.63 -2.42
N ARG A 53 -10.11 -0.98 -2.36
CA ARG A 53 -10.82 -1.61 -3.48
C ARG A 53 -10.96 -0.66 -4.67
N GLU A 54 -11.34 0.59 -4.44
CA GLU A 54 -11.59 1.57 -5.50
C GLU A 54 -10.32 2.14 -6.11
N LYS A 55 -9.34 2.50 -5.28
CA LYS A 55 -8.13 3.21 -5.74
C LYS A 55 -7.02 2.26 -6.15
N LEU A 56 -6.77 1.21 -5.37
CA LEU A 56 -5.69 0.24 -5.63
C LEU A 56 -6.18 -1.03 -6.30
N GLY A 57 -7.50 -1.24 -6.41
CA GLY A 57 -8.06 -2.46 -6.97
C GLY A 57 -7.90 -3.70 -6.10
N ILE A 58 -7.58 -3.53 -4.80
CA ILE A 58 -7.25 -4.63 -3.88
C ILE A 58 -8.35 -4.79 -2.84
N ASP A 59 -8.85 -6.01 -2.68
CA ASP A 59 -9.71 -6.37 -1.56
C ASP A 59 -8.86 -6.71 -0.34
N LEU A 60 -8.65 -5.70 0.51
CA LEU A 60 -7.80 -5.82 1.69
C LEU A 60 -8.35 -6.84 2.70
N TYR A 61 -9.67 -7.01 2.81
CA TYR A 61 -10.26 -7.96 3.75
C TYR A 61 -10.06 -9.41 3.29
N GLN A 62 -10.35 -9.71 2.02
CA GLN A 62 -10.09 -11.01 1.41
C GLN A 62 -8.60 -11.33 1.41
N SER A 63 -7.75 -10.33 1.18
CA SER A 63 -6.29 -10.49 1.27
C SER A 63 -5.82 -10.91 2.67
N GLN A 64 -6.44 -10.40 3.73
CA GLN A 64 -6.17 -10.85 5.10
C GLN A 64 -6.65 -12.28 5.37
N GLN A 65 -7.74 -12.71 4.74
CA GLN A 65 -8.23 -14.09 4.91
C GLN A 65 -7.31 -15.10 4.22
N LYS A 66 -6.87 -14.79 3.00
CA LYS A 66 -6.07 -15.70 2.16
C LYS A 66 -4.56 -15.59 2.37
N GLY A 67 -4.07 -14.46 2.87
CA GLY A 67 -2.64 -14.20 3.01
C GLY A 67 -1.92 -13.84 1.71
N GLU A 68 -2.65 -13.51 0.66
CA GLU A 68 -2.15 -13.08 -0.66
C GLU A 68 -2.86 -11.78 -1.08
N ILE A 69 -2.36 -11.08 -2.09
CA ILE A 69 -3.04 -9.89 -2.63
C ILE A 69 -4.20 -10.34 -3.52
N VAL A 70 -5.42 -10.01 -3.11
CA VAL A 70 -6.64 -10.30 -3.88
C VAL A 70 -7.01 -9.07 -4.69
N ILE A 71 -6.89 -9.18 -6.02
CA ILE A 71 -7.24 -8.12 -6.98
C ILE A 71 -8.70 -8.28 -7.36
N VAL A 72 -9.49 -7.22 -7.18
CA VAL A 72 -10.92 -7.18 -7.51
C VAL A 72 -11.28 -6.11 -8.54
N ASN A 73 -10.40 -5.14 -8.77
CA ASN A 73 -10.51 -4.22 -9.90
C ASN A 73 -9.15 -4.13 -10.59
N ARG A 74 -9.02 -4.87 -11.71
CA ARG A 74 -7.78 -5.00 -12.45
C ARG A 74 -7.30 -3.68 -13.05
N GLN A 75 -8.22 -2.86 -13.56
CA GLN A 75 -7.89 -1.56 -14.15
C GLN A 75 -7.28 -0.63 -13.11
N ALA A 76 -7.89 -0.50 -11.93
CA ALA A 76 -7.36 0.31 -10.84
C ALA A 76 -5.99 -0.20 -10.36
N TYR A 77 -5.82 -1.52 -10.30
CA TYR A 77 -4.56 -2.15 -9.91
C TYR A 77 -3.41 -1.85 -10.90
N GLU A 78 -3.67 -2.02 -12.20
CA GLU A 78 -2.69 -1.75 -13.26
C GLU A 78 -2.34 -0.26 -13.33
N SER A 79 -3.35 0.63 -13.32
CA SER A 79 -3.11 2.09 -13.30
C SER A 79 -2.33 2.55 -12.06
N CYS A 80 -2.57 1.95 -10.89
CA CYS A 80 -1.75 2.22 -9.71
C CYS A 80 -0.32 1.72 -9.88
N GLY A 81 -0.13 0.49 -10.39
CA GLY A 81 1.18 -0.09 -10.62
C GLY A 81 2.05 0.77 -11.54
N GLU A 82 1.49 1.30 -12.62
CA GLU A 82 2.16 2.22 -13.55
C GLU A 82 2.52 3.55 -12.86
N ASN A 83 1.55 4.17 -12.17
CA ASN A 83 1.77 5.45 -11.48
C ASN A 83 2.84 5.36 -10.37
N PHE A 84 2.92 4.23 -9.67
CA PHE A 84 3.92 4.01 -8.63
C PHE A 84 5.33 3.77 -9.20
N GLN A 85 5.45 3.18 -10.38
CA GLN A 85 6.73 3.02 -11.07
C GLN A 85 7.27 4.33 -11.66
N LEU A 86 6.39 5.29 -11.96
CA LEU A 86 6.73 6.62 -12.48
C LEU A 86 7.22 7.60 -11.41
N LEU A 87 7.11 7.27 -10.11
CA LEU A 87 7.68 8.12 -9.07
C LEU A 87 9.21 8.09 -9.16
N PRO A 88 9.88 9.24 -9.33
CA PRO A 88 11.32 9.27 -9.51
C PRO A 88 11.98 8.62 -8.29
N LYS A 89 12.76 7.56 -8.54
CA LYS A 89 13.74 7.04 -7.58
C LYS A 89 14.55 8.26 -7.14
N LYS A 90 14.34 8.77 -5.92
CA LYS A 90 15.20 9.81 -5.37
C LYS A 90 16.62 9.23 -5.42
N ARG A 91 17.42 9.71 -6.39
CA ARG A 91 18.83 9.39 -6.51
C ARG A 91 19.44 9.71 -5.15
N ASN A 92 20.01 8.69 -4.49
CA ASN A 92 20.96 8.94 -3.43
C ASN A 92 21.97 9.94 -3.99
N LYS A 93 22.07 11.10 -3.35
CA LYS A 93 23.19 12.00 -3.57
C LYS A 93 24.43 11.22 -3.14
N SER A 94 25.09 10.58 -4.09
CA SER A 94 26.51 10.25 -3.97
C SER A 94 27.19 11.59 -3.74
N ARG A 95 27.49 11.90 -2.47
CA ARG A 95 28.50 12.90 -2.16
C ARG A 95 29.84 12.27 -2.54
N SER A 96 30.20 12.44 -3.81
CA SER A 96 31.60 12.45 -4.20
C SER A 96 32.17 13.79 -3.72
N ILE A 97 33.02 13.70 -2.69
CA ILE A 97 34.34 14.33 -2.47
C ILE A 97 34.53 15.82 -2.85
N PRO A 98 35.32 16.58 -2.08
CA PRO A 98 36.79 16.50 -2.18
C PRO A 98 37.49 16.05 -0.90
#